data_AF-A0A1I2YXU3-F1
#
_entry.id   AF-A0A1I2YXU3-F1
#
_cell.length_a   1.000
_cell.length_b   1.000
_cell.length_c   1.000
_cell.angle_alpha   90.00
_cell.angle_beta   90.00
_cell.angle_gamma   90.00
#
_symmetry.space_group_name_H-M   'P 1'
#
loop_
_entity.id
_entity.type
_entity.pdbx_description
1 polymer ?
#
loop_
_entity_poly.entity_id
_entity_poly.type
_entity_poly.pdbx_seq_one_letter_code
_entity_poly.pdbx_strand_id
1 'polypeptide(L)'
;MAGEEPREPREPEHARDSERRRALERRRALERRRASERRRDDERRKESERQRESDRQREADQRNEELRTEAERRFRESGGTKRDRRRLDTPRAPARAFRPHYDPEIFGRFAETFARFMGTARFLAYMTVFVIIWIALNLIGIFGLQWDPYPFILLNLFFSTQASYAAPLILLAQNRQEARDRVQYDQDRDMNVRTRADIEFLAREVASLRLAVGEVATRDFLRSELRSLLSDLEDLRDDADGDHVRADTGPRQGAAGGQTSRTSRSRGRSGRDGSP
;
A
#
# COMPACT_ATOMS: atom_id res chain seq x y z
N MET A 1 89.59 -7.75 32.43
CA MET A 1 88.43 -6.90 32.81
C MET A 1 87.28 -7.27 31.89
N ALA A 2 86.28 -7.97 32.41
CA ALA A 2 85.05 -8.30 31.68
C ALA A 2 83.97 -7.34 32.18
N GLY A 3 83.36 -6.58 31.27
CA GLY A 3 82.27 -5.65 31.57
C GLY A 3 80.95 -6.40 31.74
N GLU A 4 80.27 -6.14 32.84
CA GLU A 4 78.88 -6.54 33.08
C GLU A 4 77.93 -5.60 32.30
N GLU A 5 77.11 -6.18 31.43
CA GLU A 5 75.95 -5.49 30.85
C GLU A 5 74.80 -5.39 31.88
N PRO A 6 74.09 -4.25 31.95
CA PRO A 6 72.91 -4.12 32.80
C PRO A 6 71.68 -4.78 32.15
N ARG A 7 71.05 -5.71 32.86
CA ARG A 7 69.80 -6.37 32.44
C ARG A 7 68.60 -5.44 32.62
N GLU A 8 67.91 -5.12 31.53
CA GLU A 8 66.62 -4.40 31.56
C GLU A 8 65.54 -5.19 32.34
N PRO A 9 64.65 -4.51 33.09
CA PRO A 9 63.53 -5.17 33.75
C PRO A 9 62.43 -5.51 32.73
N ARG A 10 62.11 -6.80 32.60
CA ARG A 10 60.98 -7.30 31.79
C ARG A 10 59.66 -6.92 32.46
N GLU A 11 58.93 -5.96 31.90
CA GLU A 11 57.52 -5.73 32.26
C GLU A 11 56.66 -6.98 31.97
N PRO A 12 55.69 -7.31 32.84
CA PRO A 12 54.84 -8.49 32.65
C PRO A 12 53.88 -8.33 31.47
N GLU A 13 54.06 -9.16 30.44
CA GLU A 13 53.35 -9.17 29.15
C GLU A 13 51.81 -9.16 29.27
N HIS A 14 51.27 -9.74 30.35
CA HIS A 14 49.84 -9.81 30.63
C HIS A 14 49.17 -8.45 30.89
N ALA A 15 49.90 -7.46 31.40
CA ALA A 15 49.33 -6.13 31.67
C ALA A 15 49.00 -5.39 30.36
N ARG A 16 49.91 -5.45 29.37
CA ARG A 16 49.77 -4.79 28.05
C ARG A 16 48.59 -5.34 27.25
N ASP A 17 48.31 -6.63 27.35
CA ASP A 17 47.18 -7.27 26.67
C ASP A 17 45.82 -6.89 27.27
N SER A 18 45.76 -6.73 28.59
CA SER A 18 44.55 -6.28 29.27
C SER A 18 44.17 -4.84 28.89
N GLU A 19 45.16 -3.96 28.73
CA GLU A 19 44.96 -2.58 28.29
C GLU A 19 44.56 -2.52 26.81
N ARG A 20 45.17 -3.32 25.94
CA ARG A 20 44.79 -3.43 24.52
C ARG A 20 43.33 -3.88 24.35
N ARG A 21 42.86 -4.85 25.14
CA ARG A 21 41.45 -5.28 25.13
C ARG A 21 40.50 -4.17 25.57
N ARG A 22 40.82 -3.45 26.65
CA ARG A 22 40.02 -2.31 27.14
C ARG A 22 40.00 -1.16 26.13
N ALA A 23 41.11 -0.90 25.43
CA ALA A 23 41.19 0.11 24.38
C ALA A 23 40.33 -0.24 23.16
N LEU A 24 40.34 -1.52 22.75
CA LEU A 24 39.50 -2.01 21.65
C LEU A 24 38.00 -1.94 21.97
N GLU A 25 37.61 -2.27 23.20
CA GLU A 25 36.20 -2.14 23.65
C GLU A 25 35.74 -0.68 23.65
N ARG A 26 36.57 0.24 24.16
CA ARG A 26 36.28 1.69 24.12
C ARG A 26 36.12 2.19 22.68
N ARG A 27 36.98 1.74 21.76
CA ARG A 27 36.88 2.10 20.33
C ARG A 27 35.60 1.57 19.68
N ARG A 28 35.23 0.32 19.96
CA ARG A 28 33.97 -0.28 19.48
C ARG A 28 32.73 0.43 20.04
N ALA A 29 32.76 0.83 21.31
CA ALA A 29 31.67 1.59 21.93
C ALA A 29 31.51 2.98 21.29
N LEU A 30 32.63 3.67 21.00
CA LEU A 30 32.63 4.95 20.29
C LEU A 30 32.13 4.83 18.85
N GLU A 31 32.52 3.79 18.13
CA GLU A 31 32.04 3.53 16.77
C GLU A 31 30.53 3.24 16.74
N ARG A 32 30.01 2.46 17.71
CA ARG A 32 28.56 2.22 17.86
C ARG A 32 27.80 3.52 18.14
N ARG A 33 28.32 4.39 19.01
CA ARG A 33 27.73 5.71 19.28
C ARG A 33 27.71 6.57 18.01
N ARG A 34 28.83 6.69 17.30
CA ARG A 34 28.92 7.45 16.04
C ARG A 34 27.99 6.90 14.95
N ALA A 35 27.86 5.59 14.84
CA ALA A 35 26.93 4.97 13.90
C ALA A 35 25.46 5.28 14.27
N SER A 36 25.14 5.28 15.57
CA SER A 36 23.80 5.64 16.04
C SER A 36 23.46 7.11 15.84
N GLU A 37 24.43 8.02 15.99
CA GLU A 37 24.27 9.45 15.72
C GLU A 37 24.03 9.70 14.23
N ARG A 38 24.85 9.11 13.34
CA ARG A 38 24.66 9.24 11.89
C ARG A 38 23.28 8.79 11.44
N ARG A 39 22.77 7.67 11.98
CA ARG A 39 21.42 7.19 11.67
C ARG A 39 20.33 8.19 12.07
N ARG A 40 20.46 8.81 13.25
CA ARG A 40 19.51 9.83 13.72
C ARG A 40 19.55 11.08 12.84
N ASP A 41 20.73 11.50 12.41
CA ASP A 41 20.87 12.68 11.54
C ASP A 41 20.34 12.41 10.14
N ASP A 42 20.56 11.20 9.60
CA ASP A 42 19.98 10.76 8.33
C ASP A 42 18.44 10.68 8.41
N GLU A 43 17.88 10.20 9.52
CA GLU A 43 16.43 10.19 9.74
C GLU A 43 15.85 11.61 9.80
N ARG A 44 16.47 12.52 10.58
CA ARG A 44 16.04 13.92 10.63
C ARG A 44 16.11 14.58 9.26
N ARG A 45 17.15 14.29 8.48
CA ARG A 45 17.30 14.84 7.13
C ARG A 45 16.18 14.34 6.22
N LYS A 46 15.89 13.04 6.23
CA LYS A 46 14.79 12.45 5.45
C LYS A 46 13.44 13.01 5.87
N GLU A 47 13.21 13.21 7.16
CA GLU A 47 11.98 13.81 7.68
C GLU A 47 11.84 15.28 7.25
N SER A 48 12.94 16.05 7.30
CA SER A 48 12.95 17.43 6.81
C SER A 48 12.72 17.54 5.30
N GLU A 49 13.22 16.58 4.50
CA GLU A 49 12.98 16.52 3.06
C GLU A 49 11.52 16.17 2.76
N ARG A 50 10.94 15.19 3.46
CA ARG A 50 9.51 14.85 3.38
C ARG A 50 8.61 16.03 3.75
N GLN A 51 8.98 16.77 4.81
CA GLN A 51 8.23 17.94 5.23
C GLN A 51 8.25 19.03 4.14
N ARG A 52 9.42 19.33 3.59
CA ARG A 52 9.59 20.31 2.50
C ARG A 52 8.86 19.91 1.22
N GLU A 53 8.79 18.62 0.91
CA GLU A 53 8.02 18.12 -0.23
C GLU A 53 6.52 18.23 0.03
N SER A 54 6.06 17.90 1.24
CA SER A 54 4.66 18.08 1.62
C SER A 54 4.22 19.53 1.57
N ASP A 55 5.06 20.46 2.04
CA ASP A 55 4.76 21.89 1.98
C ASP A 55 4.72 22.40 0.54
N ARG A 56 5.68 21.99 -0.32
CA ARG A 56 5.66 22.31 -1.75
C ARG A 56 4.41 21.78 -2.45
N GLN A 57 3.97 20.57 -2.10
CA GLN A 57 2.76 19.97 -2.65
C GLN A 57 1.52 20.78 -2.25
N ARG A 58 1.41 21.14 -0.96
CA ARG A 58 0.32 21.98 -0.45
C ARG A 58 0.27 23.35 -1.11
N GLU A 59 1.42 23.99 -1.31
CA GLU A 59 1.50 25.28 -2.03
C GLU A 59 1.07 25.15 -3.49
N ALA A 60 1.46 24.06 -4.17
CA ALA A 60 1.04 23.81 -5.55
C ALA A 60 -0.47 23.55 -5.66
N ASP A 61 -1.04 22.81 -4.70
CA ASP A 61 -2.47 22.52 -4.63
C ASP A 61 -3.27 23.79 -4.34
N GLN A 62 -2.84 24.61 -3.37
CA GLN A 62 -3.45 25.92 -3.09
C GLN A 62 -3.39 26.83 -4.30
N ARG A 63 -2.24 26.93 -4.98
CA ARG A 63 -2.11 27.73 -6.20
C ARG A 63 -3.04 27.23 -7.31
N ASN A 64 -3.20 25.92 -7.46
CA ASN A 64 -4.11 25.36 -8.45
C ASN A 64 -5.58 25.64 -8.11
N GLU A 65 -5.96 25.58 -6.84
CA GLU A 65 -7.31 25.94 -6.38
C GLU A 65 -7.59 27.43 -6.55
N GLU A 66 -6.62 28.30 -6.28
CA GLU A 66 -6.71 29.73 -6.54
C GLU A 66 -6.91 30.01 -8.03
N LEU A 67 -6.10 29.40 -8.89
CA LEU A 67 -6.24 29.54 -10.35
C LEU A 67 -7.58 29.02 -10.86
N ARG A 68 -8.07 27.91 -10.32
CA ARG A 68 -9.42 27.38 -10.64
C ARG A 68 -10.50 28.36 -10.20
N THR A 69 -10.42 28.87 -8.98
CA THR A 69 -11.38 29.83 -8.44
C THR A 69 -11.35 31.14 -9.22
N GLU A 70 -10.17 31.62 -9.61
CA GLU A 70 -10.01 32.81 -10.44
C GLU A 70 -10.54 32.59 -11.86
N ALA A 71 -10.28 31.41 -12.45
CA ALA A 71 -10.83 31.04 -13.75
C ALA A 71 -12.36 30.95 -13.71
N GLU A 72 -12.94 30.39 -12.65
CA GLU A 72 -14.39 30.31 -12.46
C GLU A 72 -15.02 31.69 -12.22
N ARG A 73 -14.37 32.56 -11.43
CA ARG A 73 -14.81 33.96 -11.27
C ARG A 73 -14.77 34.71 -12.59
N ARG A 74 -13.65 34.61 -13.32
CA ARG A 74 -13.51 35.20 -14.67
C ARG A 74 -14.55 34.62 -15.64
N PHE A 75 -14.89 33.34 -15.54
CA PHE A 75 -15.90 32.72 -16.40
C PHE A 75 -17.32 33.21 -16.06
N ARG A 76 -17.65 33.35 -14.77
CA ARG A 76 -18.92 33.94 -14.31
C ARG A 76 -19.04 35.41 -14.69
N GLU A 77 -17.97 36.18 -14.55
CA GLU A 77 -17.91 37.59 -14.97
C GLU A 77 -17.96 37.75 -16.49
N SER A 78 -17.42 36.79 -17.24
CA SER A 78 -17.36 36.82 -18.71
C SER A 78 -18.68 36.43 -19.40
N GLY A 79 -19.77 36.20 -18.66
CA GLY A 79 -21.14 36.17 -19.18
C GLY A 79 -21.27 35.69 -20.63
N GLY A 80 -21.05 34.39 -20.86
CA GLY A 80 -21.46 33.68 -22.07
C GLY A 80 -21.23 34.37 -23.42
N THR A 81 -20.01 34.78 -23.78
CA THR A 81 -19.64 34.92 -25.21
C THR A 81 -18.20 34.48 -25.45
N LYS A 82 -18.03 33.39 -26.21
CA LYS A 82 -16.73 32.95 -26.74
C LYS A 82 -16.25 33.99 -27.76
N ARG A 83 -15.47 34.97 -27.31
CA ARG A 83 -14.57 35.74 -28.19
C ARG A 83 -13.18 35.87 -27.58
N ASP A 84 -12.35 34.95 -28.05
CA ASP A 84 -10.93 35.10 -28.37
C ASP A 84 -10.32 36.48 -28.04
N ARG A 85 -9.66 36.57 -26.89
CA ARG A 85 -8.64 37.60 -26.64
C ARG A 85 -7.38 36.91 -26.14
N ARG A 86 -6.57 36.48 -27.10
CA ARG A 86 -5.12 36.33 -26.96
C ARG A 86 -4.56 37.50 -26.15
N ARG A 87 -4.19 37.22 -24.90
CA ARG A 87 -3.28 38.04 -24.10
C ARG A 87 -1.97 38.18 -24.86
N LEU A 88 -1.52 39.41 -25.04
CA LEU A 88 -0.39 39.80 -25.90
C LEU A 88 0.91 39.98 -25.10
N ASP A 89 1.06 39.34 -23.94
CA ASP A 89 2.20 39.55 -23.03
C ASP A 89 2.99 38.27 -22.69
N THR A 90 2.74 37.15 -23.40
CA THR A 90 3.58 35.96 -23.25
C THR A 90 4.77 36.08 -24.21
N PRO A 91 6.03 36.02 -23.73
CA PRO A 91 7.19 36.08 -24.60
C PRO A 91 7.09 34.98 -25.66
N ARG A 92 7.29 35.38 -26.91
CA ARG A 92 7.23 34.54 -28.10
C ARG A 92 8.20 33.37 -27.95
N ALA A 93 7.69 32.21 -27.52
CA ALA A 93 8.41 30.96 -27.62
C ALA A 93 8.80 30.75 -29.09
N PRO A 94 10.05 30.28 -29.37
CA PRO A 94 10.58 30.20 -30.71
C PRO A 94 9.63 29.43 -31.63
N ALA A 95 9.49 29.96 -32.84
CA ALA A 95 8.55 29.51 -33.84
C ALA A 95 8.51 27.98 -33.95
N ARG A 96 7.32 27.43 -33.67
CA ARG A 96 6.74 26.20 -34.22
C ARG A 96 7.80 25.20 -34.71
N ALA A 97 8.46 24.53 -33.78
CA ALA A 97 8.97 23.21 -34.09
C ALA A 97 7.77 22.39 -34.57
N PHE A 98 7.80 21.97 -35.84
CA PHE A 98 6.90 20.97 -36.37
C PHE A 98 7.22 19.67 -35.61
N ARG A 99 6.76 19.58 -34.36
CA ARG A 99 6.74 18.32 -33.61
C ARG A 99 5.48 17.66 -34.10
N PRO A 100 5.56 16.60 -34.93
CA PRO A 100 4.39 15.78 -35.16
C PRO A 100 3.98 15.29 -33.78
N HIS A 101 2.83 15.74 -33.30
CA HIS A 101 2.24 15.20 -32.10
C HIS A 101 1.75 13.80 -32.48
N TYR A 102 2.66 12.83 -32.37
CA TYR A 102 2.32 11.42 -32.52
C TYR A 102 1.37 11.08 -31.39
N ASP A 103 0.11 10.88 -31.73
CA ASP A 103 -0.94 10.54 -30.78
C ASP A 103 -0.76 9.07 -30.35
N PRO A 104 -0.24 8.81 -29.13
CA PRO A 104 0.09 7.46 -28.67
C PRO A 104 -1.16 6.58 -28.50
N GLU A 105 -2.36 7.17 -28.46
CA GLU A 105 -3.62 6.44 -28.30
C GLU A 105 -4.07 5.74 -29.58
N ILE A 106 -3.81 6.33 -30.75
CA ILE A 106 -4.16 5.72 -32.06
C ILE A 106 -3.26 4.51 -32.32
N PHE A 107 -1.94 4.69 -32.18
CA PHE A 107 -0.97 3.59 -32.31
C PHE A 107 -1.20 2.52 -31.25
N GLY A 108 -1.62 2.92 -30.06
CA GLY A 108 -1.95 2.02 -28.98
C GLY A 108 -3.07 1.04 -29.28
N ARG A 109 -4.18 1.55 -29.82
CA ARG A 109 -5.32 0.72 -30.25
C ARG A 109 -4.95 -0.16 -31.45
N PHE A 110 -4.14 0.36 -32.37
CA PHE A 110 -3.62 -0.40 -33.49
C PHE A 110 -2.75 -1.58 -33.03
N ALA A 111 -1.77 -1.32 -32.16
CA ALA A 111 -0.88 -2.35 -31.62
C ALA A 111 -1.64 -3.44 -30.84
N GLU A 112 -2.64 -3.06 -30.05
CA GLU A 112 -3.50 -4.01 -29.31
C GLU A 112 -4.33 -4.91 -30.25
N THR A 113 -4.77 -4.37 -31.38
CA THR A 113 -5.48 -5.13 -32.40
C THR A 113 -4.52 -6.03 -33.17
N PHE A 114 -3.34 -5.51 -33.51
CA PHE A 114 -2.28 -6.24 -34.22
C PHE A 114 -1.72 -7.40 -33.38
N ALA A 115 -1.54 -7.20 -32.06
CA ALA A 115 -1.11 -8.24 -31.13
C ALA A 115 -2.13 -9.37 -31.02
N ARG A 116 -3.43 -9.04 -30.88
CA ARG A 116 -4.52 -10.04 -30.89
C ARG A 116 -4.60 -10.79 -32.23
N PHE A 117 -4.32 -10.08 -33.33
CA PHE A 117 -4.33 -10.67 -34.68
C PHE A 117 -3.16 -11.64 -34.90
N MET A 118 -1.93 -11.26 -34.53
CA MET A 118 -0.73 -12.10 -34.63
C MET A 118 -0.74 -13.33 -33.71
N GLY A 119 -1.40 -13.26 -32.55
CA GLY A 119 -1.52 -14.38 -31.61
C GLY A 119 -2.52 -15.47 -32.04
N THR A 120 -3.25 -15.28 -33.13
CA THR A 120 -4.30 -16.20 -33.59
C THR A 120 -3.81 -17.05 -34.77
N ALA A 121 -4.08 -18.36 -34.77
CA ALA A 121 -3.74 -19.28 -35.88
C ALA A 121 -4.31 -18.87 -37.25
N ARG A 122 -5.32 -18.00 -37.26
CA ARG A 122 -5.95 -17.43 -38.45
C ARG A 122 -4.99 -16.57 -39.27
N PHE A 123 -4.04 -15.86 -38.64
CA PHE A 123 -3.07 -15.03 -39.36
C PHE A 123 -2.19 -15.87 -40.28
N LEU A 124 -1.65 -16.97 -39.76
CA LEU A 124 -0.83 -17.91 -40.55
C LEU A 124 -1.64 -18.49 -41.70
N ALA A 125 -2.90 -18.86 -41.49
CA ALA A 125 -3.77 -19.36 -42.55
C ALA A 125 -3.96 -18.33 -43.68
N TYR A 126 -4.25 -17.07 -43.35
CA TYR A 126 -4.37 -16.00 -44.35
C TYR A 126 -3.06 -15.77 -45.13
N MET A 127 -1.92 -15.75 -44.45
CA MET A 127 -0.61 -15.58 -45.09
C MET A 127 -0.28 -16.73 -46.04
N THR A 128 -0.55 -17.98 -45.64
CA THR A 128 -0.35 -19.15 -46.50
C THR A 128 -1.25 -19.11 -47.73
N VAL A 129 -2.54 -18.78 -47.55
CA VAL A 129 -3.48 -18.64 -48.67
C VAL A 129 -3.04 -17.53 -49.61
N PHE A 130 -2.57 -16.39 -49.10
CA PHE A 130 -2.03 -15.30 -49.92
C PHE A 130 -0.84 -15.76 -50.79
N VAL A 131 0.11 -16.49 -50.21
CA VAL A 131 1.27 -17.05 -50.95
C VAL A 131 0.81 -18.03 -52.02
N ILE A 132 -0.13 -18.93 -51.70
CA ILE A 132 -0.69 -19.89 -52.66
C ILE A 132 -1.37 -19.16 -53.83
N ILE A 133 -2.19 -18.15 -53.54
CA ILE A 133 -2.87 -17.34 -54.56
C ILE A 133 -1.84 -16.61 -55.43
N TRP A 134 -0.80 -16.03 -54.84
CA TRP A 134 0.25 -15.34 -55.59
C TRP A 134 0.95 -16.28 -56.58
N ILE A 135 1.37 -17.46 -56.10
CA ILE A 135 1.98 -18.49 -56.93
C ILE A 135 1.00 -18.94 -58.02
N ALA A 136 -0.27 -19.19 -57.68
CA ALA A 136 -1.27 -19.64 -58.64
C ALA A 136 -1.55 -18.60 -59.73
N LEU A 137 -1.70 -17.33 -59.37
CA LEU A 137 -1.88 -16.22 -60.33
C LEU A 137 -0.69 -16.09 -61.27
N ASN A 138 0.52 -16.31 -60.75
CA ASN A 138 1.74 -16.29 -61.52
C ASN A 138 1.86 -17.49 -62.48
N LEU A 139 1.52 -18.68 -61.99
CA LEU A 139 1.61 -19.94 -62.74
C LEU A 139 0.57 -20.03 -63.86
N ILE A 140 -0.64 -19.50 -63.62
CA ILE A 140 -1.71 -19.43 -64.63
C ILE A 140 -1.35 -18.39 -65.71
N GLY A 141 -0.45 -17.45 -65.41
CA GLY A 141 0.00 -16.45 -66.38
C GLY A 141 -1.17 -15.67 -66.94
N ILE A 142 -1.92 -14.98 -66.06
CA ILE A 142 -3.01 -14.09 -66.49
C ILE A 142 -2.42 -13.09 -67.51
N PHE A 143 -2.82 -13.21 -68.78
CA PHE A 143 -2.35 -12.48 -69.97
C PHE A 143 -1.07 -12.97 -70.69
N GLY A 144 -0.57 -14.18 -70.42
CA GLY A 144 0.65 -14.68 -71.08
C GLY A 144 1.94 -13.94 -70.70
N LEU A 145 1.84 -13.01 -69.75
CA LEU A 145 2.96 -12.30 -69.13
C LEU A 145 3.20 -12.88 -67.73
N GLN A 146 4.37 -13.49 -67.54
CA GLN A 146 4.81 -13.97 -66.24
C GLN A 146 5.21 -12.74 -65.40
N TRP A 147 4.32 -12.23 -64.55
CA TRP A 147 4.57 -11.01 -63.77
C TRP A 147 5.69 -11.17 -62.71
N ASP A 148 5.99 -12.39 -62.28
CA ASP A 148 7.04 -12.70 -61.29
C ASP A 148 7.59 -14.13 -61.52
N PRO A 149 8.43 -14.36 -62.57
CA PRO A 149 8.94 -15.68 -62.90
C PRO A 149 9.74 -16.31 -61.75
N TYR A 150 9.86 -17.64 -61.74
CA TYR A 150 10.70 -18.35 -60.77
C TYR A 150 12.12 -17.75 -60.75
N PRO A 151 12.65 -17.24 -59.60
CA PRO A 151 12.36 -17.61 -58.21
C PRO A 151 11.45 -16.63 -57.39
N PHE A 152 10.47 -15.97 -58.01
CA PHE A 152 9.52 -15.05 -57.35
C PHE A 152 10.19 -13.86 -56.62
N ILE A 153 10.93 -13.04 -57.38
CA ILE A 153 11.68 -11.90 -56.83
C ILE A 153 10.78 -10.85 -56.18
N LEU A 154 9.58 -10.62 -56.72
CA LEU A 154 8.67 -9.62 -56.18
C LEU A 154 8.07 -10.06 -54.85
N LEU A 155 7.73 -11.35 -54.73
CA LEU A 155 7.26 -11.92 -53.46
C LEU A 155 8.34 -11.83 -52.37
N ASN A 156 9.58 -12.13 -52.73
CA ASN A 156 10.72 -12.00 -51.81
C ASN A 156 11.00 -10.55 -51.42
N LEU A 157 10.87 -9.60 -52.36
CA LEU A 157 11.03 -8.18 -52.09
C LEU A 157 9.94 -7.67 -51.13
N PHE A 158 8.71 -8.14 -51.31
CA PHE A 158 7.60 -7.83 -50.42
C PHE A 158 7.86 -8.36 -49.00
N PHE A 159 8.27 -9.62 -48.85
CA PHE A 159 8.62 -10.21 -47.56
C PHE A 159 9.79 -9.49 -46.88
N SER A 160 10.81 -9.11 -47.64
CA SER A 160 11.97 -8.36 -47.12
C SER A 160 11.56 -7.00 -46.58
N THR A 161 10.69 -6.29 -47.30
CA THR A 161 10.14 -5.00 -46.86
C THR A 161 9.22 -5.17 -45.64
N GLN A 162 8.40 -6.22 -45.63
CA GLN A 162 7.51 -6.55 -44.51
C GLN A 162 8.29 -6.78 -43.22
N ALA A 163 9.37 -7.57 -43.28
CA ALA A 163 10.26 -7.80 -42.14
C ALA A 163 10.94 -6.49 -41.68
N SER A 164 11.40 -5.66 -42.61
CA SER A 164 12.05 -4.38 -42.31
C SER A 164 11.13 -3.40 -41.57
N TYR A 165 9.85 -3.31 -41.96
CA TYR A 165 8.88 -2.44 -41.28
C TYR A 165 8.27 -3.08 -40.01
N ALA A 166 8.34 -4.40 -39.87
CA ALA A 166 7.88 -5.09 -38.65
C ALA A 166 8.73 -4.72 -37.43
N ALA A 167 10.06 -4.64 -37.57
CA ALA A 167 10.97 -4.33 -36.46
C ALA A 167 10.63 -3.02 -35.71
N PRO A 168 10.46 -1.86 -36.35
CA PRO A 168 10.07 -0.62 -35.66
C PRO A 168 8.66 -0.67 -35.09
N LEU A 169 7.71 -1.36 -35.75
CA LEU A 169 6.36 -1.55 -35.22
C LEU A 169 6.36 -2.39 -33.93
N ILE A 170 7.17 -3.47 -33.91
CA ILE A 170 7.34 -4.35 -32.75
C ILE A 170 7.98 -3.56 -31.61
N LEU A 171 9.01 -2.76 -31.88
CA LEU A 171 9.69 -1.94 -30.87
C LEU A 171 8.72 -0.93 -30.22
N LEU A 172 7.86 -0.29 -31.01
CA LEU A 172 6.83 0.61 -30.47
C LEU A 172 5.77 -0.13 -29.66
N ALA A 173 5.35 -1.32 -30.10
CA ALA A 173 4.41 -2.15 -29.35
C ALA A 173 5.01 -2.62 -28.01
N GLN A 174 6.29 -2.98 -28.01
CA GLN A 174 7.04 -3.39 -26.81
C GLN A 174 7.18 -2.25 -25.80
N ASN A 175 7.60 -1.05 -26.22
CA ASN A 175 7.71 0.11 -25.32
C ASN A 175 6.38 0.42 -24.60
N ARG A 176 5.25 0.21 -25.26
CA ARG A 176 3.92 0.40 -24.66
C ARG A 176 3.54 -0.75 -23.72
N GLN A 177 3.91 -1.98 -24.06
CA GLN A 177 3.71 -3.13 -23.16
C GLN A 177 4.52 -2.94 -21.88
N GLU A 178 5.80 -2.55 -21.99
CA GLU A 178 6.66 -2.25 -20.84
C GLU A 178 6.13 -1.10 -19.97
N ALA A 179 5.53 -0.07 -20.58
CA ALA A 179 4.89 1.02 -19.85
C ALA A 179 3.65 0.55 -19.06
N ARG A 180 2.82 -0.33 -19.65
CA ARG A 180 1.68 -0.97 -18.95
C ARG A 180 2.17 -1.87 -17.82
N ASP A 181 3.16 -2.71 -18.11
CA ASP A 181 3.72 -3.65 -17.14
C ASP A 181 4.35 -2.90 -15.95
N ARG A 182 5.00 -1.75 -16.19
CA ARG A 182 5.51 -0.87 -15.12
C ARG A 182 4.39 -0.33 -14.23
N VAL A 183 3.30 0.21 -14.81
CA VAL A 183 2.17 0.71 -14.02
C VAL A 183 1.52 -0.41 -13.21
N GLN A 184 1.36 -1.59 -13.81
CA GLN A 184 0.81 -2.75 -13.13
C GLN A 184 1.73 -3.23 -11.99
N TYR A 185 3.05 -3.21 -12.20
CA TYR A 185 4.03 -3.53 -11.17
C TYR A 185 4.00 -2.55 -9.99
N ASP A 186 3.90 -1.25 -10.27
CA ASP A 186 3.80 -0.23 -9.22
C ASP A 186 2.50 -0.38 -8.41
N GLN A 187 1.37 -0.66 -9.08
CA GLN A 187 0.09 -0.93 -8.41
C GLN A 187 0.15 -2.20 -7.56
N ASP A 188 0.74 -3.28 -8.08
CA ASP A 188 0.88 -4.54 -7.34
C ASP A 188 1.77 -4.35 -6.10
N ARG A 189 2.83 -3.54 -6.22
CA ARG A 189 3.67 -3.17 -5.09
C ARG A 189 2.88 -2.43 -4.00
N ASP A 190 2.09 -1.43 -4.37
CA ASP A 190 1.25 -0.68 -3.41
C ASP A 190 0.19 -1.58 -2.77
N MET A 191 -0.44 -2.46 -3.56
CA MET A 191 -1.38 -3.45 -3.05
C MET A 191 -0.70 -4.39 -2.05
N ASN A 192 0.48 -4.92 -2.38
CA ASN A 192 1.23 -5.81 -1.49
C ASN A 192 1.61 -5.14 -0.17
N VAL A 193 1.96 -3.84 -0.19
CA VAL A 193 2.23 -3.07 1.03
C VAL A 193 0.96 -2.97 1.90
N ARG A 194 -0.20 -2.67 1.29
CA ARG A 194 -1.48 -2.58 2.02
C ARG A 194 -1.91 -3.92 2.58
N THR A 195 -1.91 -4.97 1.76
CA THR A 195 -2.23 -6.34 2.17
C THR A 195 -1.37 -6.80 3.34
N ARG A 196 -0.08 -6.46 3.33
CA ARG A 196 0.82 -6.77 4.45
C ARG A 196 0.41 -6.03 5.72
N ALA A 197 0.11 -4.75 5.63
CA ALA A 197 -0.36 -3.96 6.78
C ALA A 197 -1.68 -4.51 7.34
N ASP A 198 -2.62 -4.91 6.47
CA ASP A 198 -3.90 -5.50 6.87
C ASP A 198 -3.70 -6.84 7.58
N ILE A 199 -2.81 -7.70 7.08
CA ILE A 199 -2.46 -8.97 7.73
C ILE A 199 -1.83 -8.72 9.10
N GLU A 200 -0.90 -7.76 9.21
CA GLU A 200 -0.26 -7.40 10.47
C GLU A 200 -1.29 -6.84 11.49
N PHE A 201 -2.25 -6.04 11.02
CA PHE A 201 -3.35 -5.54 11.84
C PHE A 201 -4.26 -6.69 12.30
N LEU A 202 -4.73 -7.53 11.38
CA LEU A 202 -5.57 -8.69 11.71
C LEU A 202 -4.87 -9.65 12.66
N ALA A 203 -3.57 -9.89 12.49
CA ALA A 203 -2.79 -10.72 13.40
C ALA A 203 -2.77 -10.14 14.83
N ARG A 204 -2.64 -8.81 14.94
CA ARG A 204 -2.68 -8.11 16.23
C ARG A 204 -4.08 -8.16 16.86
N GLU A 205 -5.12 -7.94 16.07
CA GLU A 205 -6.51 -8.04 16.53
C GLU A 205 -6.82 -9.46 17.03
N VAL A 206 -6.47 -10.49 16.25
CA VAL A 206 -6.65 -11.89 16.65
C VAL A 206 -5.85 -12.24 17.91
N ALA A 207 -4.61 -11.74 18.04
CA ALA A 207 -3.83 -11.93 19.25
C ALA A 207 -4.50 -11.27 20.47
N SER A 208 -5.02 -10.04 20.31
CA SER A 208 -5.73 -9.33 21.38
C SER A 208 -7.04 -10.01 21.77
N LEU A 209 -7.81 -10.49 20.78
CA LEU A 209 -9.03 -11.25 21.00
C LEU A 209 -8.74 -12.57 21.73
N ARG A 210 -7.66 -13.27 21.36
CA ARG A 210 -7.23 -14.51 22.03
C ARG A 210 -6.87 -14.26 23.50
N LEU A 211 -6.20 -13.15 23.81
CA LEU A 211 -5.86 -12.78 25.18
C LEU A 211 -7.14 -12.46 25.99
N ALA A 212 -8.03 -11.64 25.44
CA ALA A 212 -9.30 -11.29 26.08
C ALA A 212 -10.19 -12.52 26.34
N VAL A 213 -10.31 -13.43 25.37
CA VAL A 213 -11.03 -14.71 25.55
C VAL A 213 -10.32 -15.60 26.56
N GLY A 214 -8.98 -15.61 26.57
CA GLY A 214 -8.18 -16.35 27.53
C GLY A 214 -8.42 -15.94 28.99
N GLU A 215 -8.55 -14.64 29.27
CA GLU A 215 -8.85 -14.12 30.61
C GLU A 215 -10.28 -14.46 31.06
N VAL A 216 -11.28 -14.35 30.19
CA VAL A 216 -12.68 -14.65 30.52
C VAL A 216 -12.93 -16.16 30.64
N ALA A 217 -12.20 -16.98 29.90
CA ALA A 217 -12.28 -18.44 29.94
C ALA A 217 -11.35 -19.08 30.98
N THR A 218 -10.80 -18.31 31.93
CA THR A 218 -9.96 -18.88 32.97
C THR A 218 -10.81 -19.84 33.82
N ARG A 219 -10.34 -21.08 34.00
CA ARG A 219 -11.04 -22.13 34.77
C ARG A 219 -11.51 -21.64 36.13
N ASP A 220 -10.73 -20.77 36.77
CA ASP A 220 -11.02 -20.24 38.09
C ASP A 220 -12.18 -19.23 38.09
N PHE A 221 -12.35 -18.44 37.02
CA PHE A 221 -13.50 -17.54 36.85
C PHE A 221 -14.79 -18.31 36.59
N LEU A 222 -14.76 -19.28 35.66
CA LEU A 222 -15.89 -20.19 35.44
C LEU A 222 -16.25 -20.96 36.72
N ARG A 223 -15.25 -21.37 37.49
CA ARG A 223 -15.46 -22.10 38.75
C ARG A 223 -16.02 -21.19 39.83
N SER A 224 -15.56 -19.94 39.96
CA SER A 224 -16.10 -18.99 40.92
C SER A 224 -17.54 -18.61 40.57
N GLU A 225 -17.84 -18.43 39.28
CA GLU A 225 -19.20 -18.08 38.84
C GLU A 225 -20.17 -19.26 39.04
N LEU A 226 -19.76 -20.48 38.67
CA LEU A 226 -20.55 -21.68 38.98
C LEU A 226 -20.75 -21.88 40.47
N ARG A 227 -19.74 -21.55 41.30
CA ARG A 227 -19.86 -21.65 42.77
C ARG A 227 -20.78 -20.57 43.32
N SER A 228 -20.70 -19.34 42.81
CA SER A 228 -21.58 -18.22 43.18
C SER A 228 -23.03 -18.54 42.84
N LEU A 229 -23.31 -18.97 41.61
CA LEU A 229 -24.66 -19.37 41.18
C LEU A 229 -25.20 -20.54 42.00
N LEU A 230 -24.35 -21.51 42.36
CA LEU A 230 -24.76 -22.62 43.22
C LEU A 230 -25.06 -22.16 44.65
N SER A 231 -24.27 -21.23 45.19
CA SER A 231 -24.53 -20.61 46.51
C SER A 231 -25.83 -19.83 46.50
N ASP A 232 -26.09 -19.02 45.47
CA ASP A 232 -27.33 -18.26 45.35
C ASP A 232 -28.55 -19.20 45.33
N LEU A 233 -28.46 -20.34 44.64
CA LEU A 233 -29.52 -21.35 44.62
C LEU A 233 -29.69 -22.08 45.97
N GLU A 234 -28.60 -22.30 46.71
CA GLU A 234 -28.64 -22.86 48.07
C GLU A 234 -29.32 -21.89 49.04
N ASP A 235 -28.95 -20.60 49.01
CA ASP A 235 -29.56 -19.54 49.82
C ASP A 235 -31.06 -19.38 49.51
N LEU A 236 -31.44 -19.40 48.22
CA LEU A 236 -32.84 -19.38 47.79
C LEU A 236 -33.62 -20.62 48.24
N ARG A 237 -32.97 -21.78 48.38
CA ARG A 237 -33.58 -23.00 48.89
C ARG A 237 -33.76 -22.94 50.41
N ASP A 238 -32.75 -22.46 51.13
CA ASP A 238 -32.79 -22.31 52.58
C ASP A 238 -33.78 -21.22 53.01
N ASP A 239 -33.95 -20.14 52.24
CA ASP A 239 -35.01 -19.16 52.45
C ASP A 239 -36.42 -19.76 52.24
N ALA A 240 -36.57 -20.65 51.26
CA ALA A 240 -37.82 -21.37 51.02
C ALA A 240 -38.12 -22.40 52.14
N ASP A 241 -37.11 -23.09 52.68
CA ASP A 241 -37.24 -23.99 53.83
C ASP A 241 -37.40 -23.23 55.16
N GLY A 242 -36.82 -22.03 55.29
CA GLY A 242 -36.90 -21.17 56.48
C GLY A 242 -38.29 -20.56 56.69
N ASP A 243 -39.05 -20.34 55.63
CA ASP A 243 -40.46 -19.92 55.71
C ASP A 243 -41.36 -21.05 56.26
N HIS A 244 -40.95 -22.32 56.12
CA HIS A 244 -41.63 -23.46 56.74
C HIS A 244 -41.39 -23.59 58.26
N VAL A 245 -40.29 -23.04 58.79
CA VAL A 245 -39.97 -23.10 60.24
C VAL A 245 -40.58 -21.92 61.02
N ARG A 246 -40.86 -20.78 60.37
CA ARG A 246 -41.48 -19.61 61.03
C ARG A 246 -43.00 -19.70 61.22
N ALA A 247 -43.66 -20.70 60.63
CA ALA A 247 -45.11 -20.88 60.78
C ALA A 247 -45.55 -21.47 62.14
N ASP A 248 -44.63 -21.99 62.98
CA ASP A 248 -44.98 -22.65 64.25
C ASP A 248 -44.56 -21.89 65.52
N THR A 249 -44.53 -20.55 65.49
CA THR A 249 -44.35 -19.79 66.74
C THR A 249 -45.25 -18.56 66.78
N GLY A 250 -46.45 -18.77 67.31
CA GLY A 250 -47.40 -17.71 67.67
C GLY A 250 -46.94 -16.86 68.87
N PRO A 251 -47.59 -15.68 69.10
CA PRO A 251 -46.94 -14.52 69.68
C PRO A 251 -47.15 -14.36 71.19
N ARG A 252 -46.20 -13.72 71.89
CA ARG A 252 -46.46 -13.02 73.16
C ARG A 252 -45.86 -11.63 73.20
N GLN A 253 -46.73 -10.71 73.65
CA GLN A 253 -46.60 -9.26 73.74
C GLN A 253 -45.56 -8.81 74.77
N GLY A 254 -44.97 -7.63 74.54
CA GLY A 254 -44.26 -6.85 75.54
C GLY A 254 -43.84 -5.49 74.96
N ALA A 255 -44.51 -4.43 75.39
CA ALA A 255 -44.42 -3.08 74.87
C ALA A 255 -43.15 -2.31 75.31
N ALA A 256 -42.76 -1.32 74.49
CA ALA A 256 -42.60 0.11 74.84
C ALA A 256 -41.32 0.78 74.30
N GLY A 257 -41.52 1.85 73.51
CA GLY A 257 -40.80 3.12 73.72
C GLY A 257 -39.75 3.57 72.69
N GLY A 258 -40.02 4.71 72.02
CA GLY A 258 -39.01 5.68 71.57
C GLY A 258 -38.66 5.65 70.07
N GLN A 259 -39.37 6.35 69.20
CA GLN A 259 -39.11 7.72 68.69
C GLN A 259 -38.02 7.88 67.60
N THR A 260 -38.49 8.39 66.45
CA THR A 260 -37.81 9.26 65.45
C THR A 260 -36.64 8.63 64.64
N SER A 261 -36.49 8.78 63.33
CA SER A 261 -36.80 9.90 62.42
C SER A 261 -36.76 9.48 60.94
N ARG A 262 -37.85 9.80 60.22
CA ARG A 262 -37.98 10.45 58.89
C ARG A 262 -36.71 10.63 58.02
N THR A 263 -36.75 10.15 56.76
CA THR A 263 -36.47 10.87 55.47
C THR A 263 -36.60 9.92 54.26
N SER A 264 -37.70 9.98 53.47
CA SER A 264 -37.78 10.54 52.10
C SER A 264 -36.79 9.96 51.07
N ARG A 265 -37.17 9.05 50.16
CA ARG A 265 -37.91 9.23 48.88
C ARG A 265 -37.12 9.97 47.77
N SER A 266 -36.71 9.25 46.73
CA SER A 266 -36.95 9.52 45.29
C SER A 266 -36.00 8.62 44.45
N ARG A 267 -36.50 7.66 43.66
CA ARG A 267 -36.98 7.79 42.26
C ARG A 267 -36.05 8.60 41.36
N GLY A 268 -35.35 7.87 40.47
CA GLY A 268 -34.73 8.40 39.26
C GLY A 268 -34.82 7.36 38.14
N ARG A 269 -35.92 7.43 37.37
CA ARG A 269 -36.16 6.71 36.11
C ARG A 269 -35.91 7.71 34.97
N SER A 270 -35.08 7.35 34.00
CA SER A 270 -35.06 7.88 32.63
C SER A 270 -34.14 6.96 31.83
N GLY A 271 -34.59 6.23 30.80
CA GLY A 271 -35.19 6.78 29.59
C GLY A 271 -34.04 7.22 28.68
N ARG A 272 -33.58 6.33 27.78
CA ARG A 272 -33.90 6.35 26.34
C ARG A 272 -33.07 7.42 25.62
N ASP A 273 -32.17 6.99 24.75
CA ASP A 273 -32.22 7.44 23.35
C ASP A 273 -31.51 6.45 22.45
N GLY A 274 -32.22 6.09 21.40
CA GLY A 274 -31.73 5.34 20.27
C GLY A 274 -32.09 6.11 19.01
N SER A 275 -31.26 5.84 18.00
CA SER A 275 -31.44 6.07 16.56
C SER A 275 -31.06 7.44 16.01
N PRO A 276 -30.77 7.54 14.71
CA PRO A 276 -30.24 6.54 13.76
C PRO A 276 -28.85 6.87 13.21
#